data_AF-A0A4Q2XP05-F1
#
_entry.id   AF-A0A4Q2XP05-F1
#
_cell.length_a   1.000
_cell.length_b   1.000
_cell.length_c   1.000
_cell.angle_alpha   90.00
_cell.angle_beta   90.00
_cell.angle_gamma   90.00
#
_symmetry.space_group_name_H-M   'P 1'
#
loop_
_entity.id
_entity.type
_entity.pdbx_description
1 polymer ?
#
loop_
_entity_poly.entity_id
_entity_poly.type
_entity_poly.pdbx_seq_one_letter_code
_entity_poly.pdbx_strand_id
1 'polypeptide(L)' 'MKLGIINYGGGNLQSVRNALRRVGTEAEYVDSPQRFAGLDA' A
#
# COMPACT_ATOMS: atom_id res chain seq x y z
N MET A 1 12.19 0.08 -1.93
CA MET A 1 11.08 1.03 -1.87
C MET A 1 9.98 0.41 -1.05
N LYS A 2 9.55 1.06 0.04
CA LYS A 2 8.42 0.65 0.89
C LYS A 2 7.21 1.49 0.52
N LEU A 3 6.28 0.89 -0.24
CA LEU A 3 5.11 1.59 -0.75
C LEU A 3 3.93 1.52 0.23
N GLY A 4 3.27 2.66 0.42
CA GLY A 4 1.98 2.74 1.10
C GLY A 4 0.82 2.91 0.14
N ILE A 5 -0.28 2.21 0.41
CA ILE A 5 -1.58 2.43 -0.23
C ILE A 5 -2.52 3.01 0.82
N ILE A 6 -2.95 4.26 0.66
CA ILE A 6 -3.91 4.86 1.57
C ILE A 6 -5.23 4.08 1.53
N ASN A 7 -5.68 3.62 2.69
CA ASN A 7 -6.88 2.81 2.83
C ASN A 7 -8.14 3.70 2.81
N TYR A 8 -8.64 4.01 1.62
CA TYR A 8 -9.89 4.74 1.40
C TYR A 8 -11.15 3.86 1.42
N GLY A 9 -11.06 2.60 1.90
CA GLY A 9 -12.18 1.66 1.94
C GLY A 9 -12.15 0.57 0.86
N GLY A 10 -13.11 -0.36 0.95
CA GLY A 10 -13.12 -1.62 0.21
C GLY A 10 -13.45 -1.49 -1.29
N GLY A 11 -12.71 -2.22 -2.13
CA GLY A 11 -12.91 -2.26 -3.58
C GLY A 11 -11.65 -2.74 -4.32
N ASN A 12 -11.06 -1.85 -5.12
CA ASN A 12 -9.95 -2.13 -6.03
C ASN A 12 -8.56 -2.18 -5.37
N LEU A 13 -8.41 -1.75 -4.12
CA LEU A 13 -7.11 -1.68 -3.44
C LEU A 13 -6.42 -3.05 -3.37
N GLN A 14 -7.19 -4.12 -3.22
CA GLN A 14 -6.66 -5.48 -3.24
C GLN A 14 -6.08 -5.86 -4.60
N SER A 15 -6.72 -5.45 -5.69
CA SER A 15 -6.22 -5.68 -7.06
C SER A 15 -4.93 -4.91 -7.30
N VAL A 16 -4.85 -3.65 -6.84
CA VAL A 16 -3.63 -2.83 -6.92
C VAL A 16 -2.49 -3.47 -6.13
N ARG A 17 -2.74 -3.87 -4.88
CA ARG A 17 -1.75 -4.55 -4.03
C ARG A 17 -1.26 -5.86 -4.67
N ASN A 18 -2.16 -6.63 -5.28
CA ASN A 18 -1.81 -7.84 -6.01
C ASN A 18 -0.93 -7.57 -7.24
N ALA A 19 -1.21 -6.50 -7.99
CA ALA A 19 -0.42 -6.11 -9.15
C ALA A 19 1.01 -5.67 -8.76
N LEU A 20 1.15 -4.89 -7.67
CA LEU A 20 2.46 -4.53 -7.12
C LEU A 20 3.26 -5.77 -6.69
N ARG A 21 2.61 -6.69 -5.97
CA ARG A 21 3.25 -7.96 -5.57
C ARG A 21 3.68 -8.80 -6.78
N ARG A 22 2.90 -8.80 -7.87
CA ARG A 22 3.22 -9.53 -9.11
C ARG A 22 4.53 -9.06 -9.75
N VAL A 23 4.90 -7.79 -9.57
CA VAL A 23 6.16 -7.20 -10.04
C VAL A 23 7.26 -7.19 -8.97
N GLY A 24 7.08 -7.92 -7.86
CA GLY A 24 8.08 -8.05 -6.80
C GLY A 24 8.14 -6.86 -5.83
N THR A 25 7.10 -6.02 -5.81
CA THR A 25 7.02 -4.87 -4.90
C THR A 25 5.97 -5.11 -3.83
N GLU A 26 6.38 -5.06 -2.56
CA GLU A 26 5.46 -5.12 -1.43
C GLU A 26 4.88 -3.73 -1.12
N ALA A 27 3.59 -3.70 -0.82
CA ALA A 27 2.88 -2.48 -0.46
C ALA A 27 1.90 -2.75 0.69
N GLU A 28 1.85 -1.83 1.64
CA GLU A 28 0.99 -1.96 2.83
C GLU A 28 -0.15 -0.94 2.84
N TYR A 29 -1.26 -1.31 3.48
CA TYR A 29 -2.36 -0.37 3.66
C TYR A 29 -2.06 0.61 4.79
N VAL A 30 -2.26 1.89 4.51
CA VAL A 30 -2.09 3.00 5.43
C VAL A 30 -3.48 3.50 5.83
N ASP A 31 -3.90 3.19 7.06
CA ASP A 31 -5.20 3.55 7.64
C ASP A 31 -5.09 4.67 8.69
N SER A 32 -3.88 5.15 8.96
CA SER A 32 -3.60 6.19 9.94
C SER A 32 -2.30 6.93 9.61
N PRO A 33 -2.14 8.22 10.00
CA PRO A 33 -0.95 9.00 9.72
C PRO A 33 0.36 8.36 10.22
N GLN A 34 0.31 7.65 11.34
CA GLN A 34 1.47 7.01 11.96
C GLN A 34 2.08 5.92 11.06
N ARG A 35 1.28 5.31 10.18
CA ARG A 35 1.73 4.25 9.26
C ARG A 35 2.46 4.78 8.04
N PHE A 36 2.55 6.09 7.86
CA PHE A 36 3.50 6.67 6.90
C PHE A 36 4.95 6.58 7.39
N ALA A 37 5.19 6.30 8.68
CA ALA A 37 6.53 6.21 9.23
C ALA A 37 7.35 5.10 8.55
N GLY A 38 8.42 5.49 7.84
CA GLY A 38 9.32 4.56 7.17
C GLY A 38 8.82 4.02 5.83
N LEU A 39 7.78 4.64 5.25
CA LEU A 39 7.40 4.48 3.86
C LEU A 39 8.17 5.47 2.98
N ASP A 40 8.47 5.03 1.77
CA ASP A 40 9.04 5.90 0.75
C ASP A 40 7.88 6.68 0.10
N ALA A 41 8.05 8.01 0.00
CA ALA A 41 7.07 8.93 -0.57
C ALA A 41 6.93 8.79 -2.09
#